data_AF-A0A6A5SL96-F1
#
_entry.id   AF-A0A6A5SL96-F1
#
_cell.length_a   1.000
_cell.length_b   1.000
_cell.length_c   1.000
_cell.angle_alpha   90.00
_cell.angle_beta   90.00
_cell.angle_gamma   90.00
#
_symmetry.space_group_name_H-M   'P 1'
#
loop_
_entity.id
_entity.type
_entity.pdbx_description
1 polymer ?
#
loop_
_entity_poly.entity_id
_entity_poly.type
_entity_poly.pdbx_seq_one_letter_code
_entity_poly.pdbx_strand_id
1 'polypeptide(L)'
;MTGKLSVSLEQIKKLESPSGWVTWKRDITDALGIGGYKDLLGRNKDAPAAVGLTPEVHYTRQELWMSRKETACSIVLKCCGYNAATLLQATQADGTPKVEERLHLYLETLEKRYQPTGSAILQSLDASYLETTLAECEGGVSEYAERLRKARSELEQLDPDLVIPEPLFVNRFLRGLGPNFTTFLTSFCQMNSLLPVRNAAGIITTEGVTFDTAVMSAEADEAN
;
A
#
# COMPACT_ATOMS: atom_id res chain seq x y z
N MET A 1 3.50 -17.18 19.16
CA MET A 1 3.47 -16.06 18.19
C MET A 1 2.06 -15.66 17.73
N THR A 2 1.00 -16.41 18.08
CA THR A 2 -0.40 -16.20 17.64
C THR A 2 -1.06 -14.89 18.11
N GLY A 3 -0.64 -14.32 19.25
CA GLY A 3 -1.26 -13.11 19.80
C GLY A 3 -1.05 -11.84 18.97
N LYS A 4 0.13 -11.66 18.33
CA LYS A 4 0.44 -10.46 17.55
C LYS A 4 -0.35 -10.39 16.23
N LEU A 5 -0.54 -11.54 15.59
CA LEU A 5 -1.32 -11.62 14.35
C LEU A 5 -2.81 -11.39 14.63
N SER A 6 -3.37 -11.94 15.71
CA SER A 6 -4.79 -11.75 16.05
C SER A 6 -5.17 -10.29 16.25
N VAL A 7 -4.34 -9.54 16.99
CA VAL A 7 -4.56 -8.10 17.26
C VAL A 7 -4.43 -7.28 15.97
N SER A 8 -3.44 -7.61 15.13
CA SER A 8 -3.25 -6.92 13.84
C SER A 8 -4.44 -7.12 12.89
N LEU A 9 -5.05 -8.31 12.86
CA LEU A 9 -6.19 -8.59 11.98
C LEU A 9 -7.47 -7.85 12.38
N GLU A 10 -7.67 -7.55 13.67
CA GLU A 10 -8.84 -6.80 14.15
C GLU A 10 -8.79 -5.31 13.78
N GLN A 11 -7.59 -4.79 13.50
CA GLN A 11 -7.37 -3.41 13.09
C GLN A 11 -7.56 -3.20 11.57
N ILE A 12 -7.54 -4.28 10.78
CA ILE A 12 -7.74 -4.19 9.32
C ILE A 12 -9.21 -3.91 9.04
N LYS A 13 -9.49 -2.76 8.42
CA LYS A 13 -10.84 -2.41 7.97
C LYS A 13 -11.32 -3.44 6.94
N LYS A 14 -12.55 -3.94 7.11
CA LYS A 14 -13.11 -4.94 6.20
C LYS A 14 -13.26 -4.41 4.77
N LEU A 15 -13.02 -5.28 3.79
CA LEU A 15 -13.27 -4.97 2.39
C LEU A 15 -14.78 -5.00 2.09
N GLU A 16 -15.40 -3.83 2.09
CA GLU A 16 -16.84 -3.67 1.81
C GLU A 16 -17.13 -3.06 0.43
N SER A 17 -16.21 -2.24 -0.08
CA SER A 17 -16.36 -1.50 -1.33
C SER A 17 -15.04 -1.38 -2.09
N PRO A 18 -15.07 -1.09 -3.41
CA PRO A 18 -13.86 -0.86 -4.20
C PRO A 18 -12.96 0.26 -3.64
N SER A 19 -13.55 1.30 -3.04
CA SER A 19 -12.78 2.41 -2.45
C SER A 19 -11.83 1.99 -1.33
N GLY A 20 -12.10 0.87 -0.65
CA GLY A 20 -11.22 0.32 0.39
C GLY A 20 -10.12 -0.61 -0.14
N TRP A 21 -10.15 -0.97 -1.42
CA TRP A 21 -9.29 -2.02 -1.98
C TRP A 21 -7.81 -1.77 -1.80
N VAL A 22 -7.35 -0.56 -2.13
CA VAL A 22 -5.93 -0.20 -2.14
C VAL A 22 -5.33 -0.37 -0.74
N THR A 23 -5.94 0.27 0.26
CA THR A 23 -5.56 0.12 1.67
C THR A 23 -5.69 -1.33 2.15
N TRP A 24 -6.80 -2.00 1.82
CA TRP A 24 -7.04 -3.38 2.25
C TRP A 24 -6.01 -4.38 1.69
N LYS A 25 -5.65 -4.26 0.40
CA LYS A 25 -4.69 -5.13 -0.28
C LYS A 25 -3.31 -5.03 0.38
N ARG A 26 -2.89 -3.81 0.72
CA ARG A 26 -1.65 -3.55 1.47
C ARG A 26 -1.71 -4.21 2.85
N ASP A 27 -2.72 -3.87 3.65
CA ASP A 27 -2.82 -4.32 5.05
C ASP A 27 -2.92 -5.85 5.15
N ILE A 28 -3.59 -6.51 4.20
CA ILE A 28 -3.63 -7.97 4.11
C ILE A 28 -2.29 -8.59 3.73
N THR A 29 -1.58 -7.97 2.78
CA THR A 29 -0.25 -8.43 2.39
C THR A 29 0.72 -8.35 3.57
N ASP A 30 0.63 -7.29 4.37
CA ASP A 30 1.44 -7.11 5.56
C ASP A 30 1.07 -8.09 6.67
N ALA A 31 -0.23 -8.33 6.91
CA ALA A 31 -0.69 -9.32 7.86
C ALA A 31 -0.23 -10.74 7.49
N LEU A 32 -0.30 -11.11 6.20
CA LEU A 32 0.27 -12.38 5.71
C LEU A 32 1.79 -12.42 5.90
N GLY A 33 2.50 -11.29 5.76
CA GLY A 33 3.92 -11.15 6.06
C GLY A 33 4.25 -11.42 7.52
N ILE A 34 3.58 -10.72 8.44
CA ILE A 34 3.74 -10.88 9.88
C ILE A 34 3.39 -12.30 10.32
N GLY A 35 2.38 -12.91 9.70
CA GLY A 35 1.98 -14.30 9.94
C GLY A 35 2.92 -15.35 9.37
N GLY A 36 3.92 -14.96 8.56
CA GLY A 36 4.85 -15.88 7.91
C GLY A 36 4.22 -16.66 6.75
N TYR A 37 3.24 -16.08 6.06
CA TYR A 37 2.51 -16.66 4.93
C TYR A 37 2.76 -15.92 3.60
N LYS A 38 3.52 -14.81 3.60
CA LYS A 38 3.79 -13.99 2.39
C LYS A 38 4.52 -14.77 1.29
N ASP A 39 5.32 -15.77 1.64
CA ASP A 39 5.97 -16.67 0.68
C ASP A 39 4.99 -17.49 -0.15
N LEU A 40 3.78 -17.77 0.38
CA LEU A 40 2.71 -18.48 -0.33
C LEU A 40 2.11 -17.66 -1.48
N LEU A 41 2.42 -16.36 -1.56
CA LEU A 41 2.03 -15.48 -2.67
C LEU A 41 3.02 -15.50 -3.83
N GLY A 42 4.21 -16.09 -3.64
CA GLY A 42 5.28 -16.10 -4.63
C GLY A 42 6.02 -17.44 -4.64
N ARG A 43 7.18 -17.51 -3.97
CA ARG A 43 8.10 -18.67 -4.04
C ARG A 43 7.45 -20.02 -3.69
N ASN A 44 6.51 -20.04 -2.75
CA ASN A 44 5.80 -21.25 -2.30
C ASN A 44 4.33 -21.22 -2.74
N LYS A 45 4.04 -20.59 -3.89
CA LYS A 45 2.72 -20.56 -4.53
C LYS A 45 2.20 -21.97 -4.78
N ASP A 46 3.06 -22.83 -5.33
CA ASP A 46 2.74 -24.20 -5.73
C ASP A 46 3.09 -25.22 -4.64
N ALA A 47 2.50 -26.42 -4.76
CA ALA A 47 2.72 -27.50 -3.81
C ALA A 47 4.20 -27.96 -3.81
N PRO A 48 4.75 -28.41 -2.67
CA PRO A 48 6.10 -28.94 -2.60
C PRO A 48 6.33 -30.12 -3.55
N ALA A 49 7.37 -30.02 -4.38
CA ALA A 49 7.76 -31.09 -5.29
C ALA A 49 8.29 -32.30 -4.50
N ALA A 50 8.04 -33.52 -5.02
CA ALA A 50 8.55 -34.76 -4.44
C ALA A 50 10.04 -35.02 -4.69
N VAL A 51 10.71 -34.18 -5.48
CA VAL A 51 12.06 -34.41 -5.99
C VAL A 51 13.07 -34.52 -4.83
N GLY A 52 13.73 -35.68 -4.74
CA GLY A 52 14.77 -35.94 -3.74
C GLY A 52 14.28 -36.16 -2.32
N LEU A 53 12.98 -36.40 -2.11
CA LEU A 53 12.38 -36.63 -0.79
C LEU A 53 11.83 -38.06 -0.68
N THR A 54 11.85 -38.62 0.54
CA THR A 54 11.10 -39.84 0.81
C THR A 54 9.59 -39.54 0.83
N PRO A 55 8.72 -40.54 0.58
CA PRO A 55 7.28 -40.36 0.61
C PRO A 55 6.76 -39.72 1.91
N GLU A 56 7.31 -40.08 3.06
CA GLU A 56 6.90 -39.58 4.37
C GLU A 56 7.24 -38.10 4.55
N VAL A 57 8.42 -37.69 4.09
CA VAL A 57 8.86 -36.29 4.14
C VAL A 57 8.07 -35.45 3.14
N HIS A 58 7.78 -35.99 1.95
CA HIS A 58 6.95 -35.33 0.96
C HIS A 58 5.52 -35.12 1.47
N TYR A 59 4.90 -36.16 2.04
CA TYR A 59 3.57 -36.09 2.64
C TYR A 59 3.51 -35.04 3.76
N THR A 60 4.46 -35.07 4.70
CA THR A 60 4.52 -34.10 5.81
C THR A 60 4.64 -32.66 5.30
N ARG A 61 5.45 -32.43 4.25
CA ARG A 61 5.60 -31.10 3.65
C ARG A 61 4.33 -30.65 2.93
N GLN A 62 3.63 -31.57 2.25
CA GLN A 62 2.35 -31.27 1.61
C GLN A 62 1.29 -30.89 2.65
N GLU A 63 1.12 -31.69 3.71
CA GLU A 63 0.18 -31.39 4.80
C GLU A 63 0.46 -30.03 5.46
N LEU A 64 1.74 -29.75 5.79
CA LEU A 64 2.13 -28.46 6.36
C LEU A 64 1.82 -27.31 5.39
N TRP A 65 2.12 -27.48 4.11
CA TRP A 65 1.85 -26.47 3.10
C TRP A 65 0.35 -26.22 2.91
N MET A 66 -0.48 -27.28 2.91
CA MET A 66 -1.94 -27.18 2.85
C MET A 66 -2.50 -26.43 4.08
N SER A 67 -2.08 -26.82 5.29
CA SER A 67 -2.50 -26.15 6.53
C SER A 67 -2.13 -24.66 6.55
N ARG A 68 -0.95 -24.30 6.02
CA ARG A 68 -0.53 -22.90 5.87
C ARG A 68 -1.42 -22.14 4.87
N LYS A 69 -1.75 -22.74 3.73
CA LYS A 69 -2.67 -22.14 2.73
C LYS A 69 -4.07 -21.95 3.30
N GLU A 70 -4.59 -22.92 4.05
CA GLU A 70 -5.90 -22.80 4.73
C GLU A 70 -5.91 -21.63 5.71
N THR A 71 -4.86 -21.53 6.53
CA THR A 71 -4.73 -20.43 7.49
C THR A 71 -4.68 -19.07 6.78
N ALA A 72 -3.90 -18.96 5.70
CA ALA A 72 -3.85 -17.75 4.89
C ALA A 72 -5.22 -17.41 4.26
N CYS A 73 -5.97 -18.40 3.77
CA CYS A 73 -7.32 -18.20 3.26
C CYS A 73 -8.27 -17.70 4.36
N SER A 74 -8.18 -18.27 5.57
CA SER A 74 -8.99 -17.83 6.71
C SER A 74 -8.68 -16.38 7.12
N ILE A 75 -7.42 -15.97 7.04
CA ILE A 75 -7.01 -14.57 7.27
C ILE A 75 -7.70 -13.65 6.26
N VAL A 76 -7.59 -13.96 4.97
CA VAL A 76 -8.23 -13.17 3.90
C VAL A 76 -9.74 -13.07 4.13
N LEU A 77 -10.41 -14.21 4.37
CA LEU A 77 -11.86 -14.26 4.62
C LEU A 77 -12.28 -13.44 5.84
N LYS A 78 -11.51 -13.47 6.94
CA LYS A 78 -11.83 -12.71 8.16
C LYS A 78 -11.82 -11.20 7.92
N CYS A 79 -11.00 -10.73 6.99
CA CYS A 79 -10.87 -9.33 6.61
C CYS A 79 -11.79 -8.94 5.45
N CYS A 80 -12.60 -9.85 4.91
CA CYS A 80 -13.64 -9.53 3.95
C CYS A 80 -14.92 -9.01 4.65
N GLY A 81 -15.57 -8.02 4.06
CA GLY A 81 -16.95 -7.66 4.39
C GLY A 81 -17.94 -8.71 3.89
N TYR A 82 -19.22 -8.54 4.21
CA TYR A 82 -20.27 -9.54 3.90
C TYR A 82 -20.30 -9.94 2.41
N ASN A 83 -20.29 -8.95 1.50
CA ASN A 83 -20.35 -9.19 0.06
C ASN A 83 -19.09 -9.90 -0.47
N ALA A 84 -17.91 -9.48 0.00
CA ALA A 84 -16.64 -10.07 -0.40
C ALA A 84 -16.52 -11.52 0.12
N ALA A 85 -16.94 -11.77 1.36
CA ALA A 85 -16.94 -13.12 1.94
C ALA A 85 -17.91 -14.04 1.19
N THR A 86 -19.11 -13.56 0.86
CA THR A 86 -20.12 -14.32 0.10
C THR A 86 -19.59 -14.67 -1.29
N LEU A 87 -18.93 -13.73 -1.97
CA LEU A 87 -18.29 -13.96 -3.26
C LEU A 87 -17.25 -15.09 -3.18
N LEU A 88 -16.36 -15.03 -2.18
CA LEU A 88 -15.32 -16.05 -2.00
C LEU A 88 -15.89 -17.43 -1.62
N GLN A 89 -16.97 -17.47 -0.87
CA GLN A 89 -17.67 -18.72 -0.52
C GLN A 89 -18.40 -19.32 -1.73
N ALA A 90 -19.04 -18.49 -2.56
CA ALA A 90 -19.65 -18.95 -3.82
C ALA A 90 -18.60 -19.57 -4.77
N THR A 91 -17.38 -19.02 -4.77
CA THR A 91 -16.25 -19.56 -5.53
C THR A 91 -15.82 -20.96 -5.06
N GLN A 92 -16.11 -21.33 -3.80
CA GLN A 92 -15.85 -22.68 -3.29
C GLN A 92 -16.95 -23.68 -3.70
N ALA A 93 -18.19 -23.22 -3.91
CA ALA A 93 -19.34 -24.07 -4.16
C ALA A 93 -19.43 -24.57 -5.62
N ASP A 94 -18.80 -23.87 -6.57
CA ASP A 94 -18.83 -24.18 -8.01
C ASP A 94 -17.82 -25.29 -8.43
N GLY A 95 -17.48 -26.19 -7.50
CA GLY A 95 -16.69 -27.41 -7.77
C GLY A 95 -15.19 -27.24 -8.02
N THR A 96 -14.65 -26.02 -7.96
CA THR A 96 -13.28 -25.72 -8.44
C THR A 96 -12.71 -24.55 -7.60
N PRO A 97 -11.88 -24.76 -6.55
CA PRO A 97 -10.57 -25.36 -6.74
C PRO A 97 -10.09 -26.28 -5.58
N LYS A 98 -9.02 -27.03 -5.85
CA LYS A 98 -8.21 -27.68 -4.80
C LYS A 98 -7.70 -26.61 -3.82
N VAL A 99 -7.52 -26.98 -2.54
CA VAL A 99 -6.93 -26.10 -1.50
C VAL A 99 -5.67 -25.40 -1.98
N GLU A 100 -4.92 -26.09 -2.84
CA GLU A 100 -3.70 -25.65 -3.53
C GLU A 100 -3.80 -24.26 -4.19
N GLU A 101 -4.91 -23.98 -4.89
CA GLU A 101 -5.07 -22.77 -5.70
C GLU A 101 -5.88 -21.68 -4.98
N ARG A 102 -6.52 -22.04 -3.87
CA ARG A 102 -7.58 -21.24 -3.23
C ARG A 102 -7.15 -19.84 -2.82
N LEU A 103 -5.94 -19.69 -2.25
CA LEU A 103 -5.45 -18.39 -1.81
C LEU A 103 -5.27 -17.42 -2.99
N HIS A 104 -4.74 -17.89 -4.11
CA HIS A 104 -4.56 -17.05 -5.30
C HIS A 104 -5.89 -16.73 -5.96
N LEU A 105 -6.76 -17.73 -6.10
CA LEU A 105 -8.09 -17.53 -6.63
C LEU A 105 -8.89 -16.51 -5.81
N TYR A 106 -8.72 -16.49 -4.48
CA TYR A 106 -9.34 -15.50 -3.62
C TYR A 106 -8.85 -14.09 -3.92
N LEU A 107 -7.54 -13.90 -3.96
CA LEU A 107 -6.96 -12.60 -4.24
C LEU A 107 -7.31 -12.10 -5.65
N GLU A 108 -7.27 -12.97 -6.65
CA GLU A 108 -7.66 -12.65 -8.04
C GLU A 108 -9.16 -12.33 -8.17
N THR A 109 -10.02 -13.09 -7.49
CA THR A 109 -11.47 -12.85 -7.47
C THR A 109 -11.80 -11.50 -6.83
N LEU A 110 -11.17 -11.20 -5.69
CA LEU A 110 -11.35 -9.92 -5.03
C LEU A 110 -10.78 -8.77 -5.85
N GLU A 111 -9.60 -8.96 -6.46
CA GLU A 111 -8.98 -7.97 -7.34
C GLU A 111 -9.89 -7.64 -8.51
N LYS A 112 -10.39 -8.64 -9.24
CA LYS A 112 -11.33 -8.43 -10.34
C LYS A 112 -12.60 -7.67 -9.94
N ARG A 113 -13.09 -7.84 -8.70
CA ARG A 113 -14.36 -7.25 -8.24
C ARG A 113 -14.22 -5.89 -7.57
N TYR A 114 -13.13 -5.70 -6.84
CA TYR A 114 -12.92 -4.58 -5.92
C TYR A 114 -11.74 -3.71 -6.32
N GLN A 115 -10.81 -4.17 -7.15
CA GLN A 115 -9.79 -3.29 -7.68
C GLN A 115 -10.48 -2.14 -8.40
N PRO A 116 -10.24 -0.91 -7.96
CA PRO A 116 -10.83 0.23 -8.60
C PRO A 116 -10.22 0.32 -10.01
N THR A 117 -11.05 0.14 -11.02
CA THR A 117 -10.65 0.29 -12.42
C THR A 117 -11.28 1.55 -13.01
N GLY A 118 -10.50 2.27 -13.81
CA GLY A 118 -10.99 3.36 -14.63
C GLY A 118 -10.84 4.76 -14.02
N SER A 119 -11.16 5.75 -14.84
CA SER A 119 -10.81 7.16 -14.59
C SER A 119 -11.48 7.78 -13.36
N ALA A 120 -12.60 7.23 -12.89
CA ALA A 120 -13.33 7.79 -11.75
C ALA A 120 -12.54 7.70 -10.43
N ILE A 121 -11.83 6.58 -10.20
CA ILE A 121 -10.99 6.45 -8.99
C ILE A 121 -9.72 7.27 -9.13
N LEU A 122 -9.12 7.31 -10.33
CA LEU A 122 -8.02 8.22 -10.60
C LEU A 122 -8.43 9.66 -10.26
N GLN A 123 -9.58 10.12 -10.75
CA GLN A 123 -10.08 11.47 -10.45
C GLN A 123 -10.30 11.70 -8.96
N SER A 124 -10.82 10.72 -8.22
CA SER A 124 -11.01 10.85 -6.78
C SER A 124 -9.68 10.92 -6.01
N LEU A 125 -8.69 10.10 -6.40
CA LEU A 125 -7.37 10.09 -5.76
C LEU A 125 -6.57 11.33 -6.13
N ASP A 126 -6.65 11.77 -7.39
CA ASP A 126 -6.03 13.00 -7.87
C ASP A 126 -6.64 14.23 -7.18
N ALA A 127 -7.97 14.30 -7.05
CA ALA A 127 -8.63 15.33 -6.27
C ALA A 127 -8.15 15.33 -4.82
N SER A 128 -8.13 14.17 -4.15
CA SER A 128 -7.60 14.07 -2.79
C SER A 128 -6.15 14.56 -2.70
N TYR A 129 -5.30 14.18 -3.65
CA TYR A 129 -3.91 14.64 -3.73
C TYR A 129 -3.80 16.15 -3.97
N LEU A 130 -4.60 16.74 -4.85
CA LEU A 130 -4.56 18.16 -5.23
C LEU A 130 -5.25 19.09 -4.24
N GLU A 131 -6.21 18.59 -3.47
CA GLU A 131 -7.02 19.38 -2.55
C GLU A 131 -6.50 19.31 -1.10
N THR A 132 -5.77 18.26 -0.71
CA THR A 132 -5.21 18.15 0.65
C THR A 132 -4.33 19.36 1.00
N THR A 133 -4.70 20.14 2.01
CA THR A 133 -3.88 21.28 2.47
C THR A 133 -3.67 21.23 3.98
N LEU A 134 -2.70 22.00 4.47
CA LEU A 134 -2.45 22.15 5.89
C LEU A 134 -3.69 22.67 6.65
N ALA A 135 -4.52 23.48 6.00
CA ALA A 135 -5.74 24.01 6.60
C ALA A 135 -6.77 22.93 7.00
N GLU A 136 -6.69 21.74 6.41
CA GLU A 136 -7.57 20.59 6.70
C GLU A 136 -6.98 19.62 7.72
N CYS A 137 -5.82 19.95 8.29
CA CYS A 137 -5.03 19.09 9.18
C CYS A 137 -4.89 19.75 10.57
N GLU A 138 -5.58 19.20 11.56
CA GLU A 138 -5.53 19.70 12.95
C GLU A 138 -4.18 19.39 13.63
N GLY A 139 -3.50 18.33 13.20
CA GLY A 139 -2.18 17.90 13.66
C GLY A 139 -1.00 18.60 13.00
N GLY A 140 -1.22 19.76 12.35
CA GLY A 140 -0.17 20.61 11.81
C GLY A 140 0.58 20.02 10.61
N VAL A 141 1.80 20.49 10.39
CA VAL A 141 2.64 20.12 9.23
C VAL A 141 2.86 18.60 9.13
N SER A 142 3.01 17.92 10.27
CA SER A 142 3.28 16.49 10.32
C SER A 142 2.10 15.65 9.80
N GLU A 143 0.88 15.96 10.25
CA GLU A 143 -0.33 15.29 9.74
C GLU A 143 -0.52 15.57 8.25
N TYR A 144 -0.30 16.81 7.82
CA TYR A 144 -0.40 17.20 6.42
C TYR A 144 0.56 16.41 5.53
N ALA A 145 1.83 16.29 5.95
CA ALA A 145 2.85 15.52 5.24
C ALA A 145 2.45 14.04 5.10
N GLU A 146 1.94 13.42 6.18
CA GLU A 146 1.48 12.03 6.16
C GLU A 146 0.29 11.81 5.22
N ARG A 147 -0.69 12.73 5.22
CA ARG A 147 -1.82 12.65 4.29
C ARG A 147 -1.36 12.74 2.83
N LEU A 148 -0.40 13.62 2.52
CA LEU A 148 0.16 13.70 1.17
C LEU A 148 0.97 12.46 0.77
N ARG A 149 1.79 11.90 1.67
CA ARG A 149 2.53 10.65 1.42
C ARG A 149 1.56 9.51 1.11
N LYS A 150 0.47 9.42 1.88
CA LYS A 150 -0.60 8.46 1.66
C LYS A 150 -1.25 8.64 0.29
N ALA A 151 -1.65 9.86 -0.08
CA ALA A 151 -2.27 10.14 -1.37
C ALA A 151 -1.36 9.78 -2.56
N ARG A 152 -0.07 10.13 -2.51
CA ARG A 152 0.92 9.71 -3.54
C ARG A 152 1.04 8.20 -3.63
N SER A 153 1.13 7.52 -2.48
CA SER A 153 1.24 6.06 -2.43
C SER A 153 -0.01 5.37 -3.01
N GLU A 154 -1.20 5.94 -2.80
CA GLU A 154 -2.45 5.40 -3.35
C GLU A 154 -2.52 5.56 -4.87
N LEU A 155 -2.00 6.66 -5.43
CA LEU A 155 -1.87 6.85 -6.88
C LEU A 155 -0.89 5.86 -7.51
N GLU A 156 0.30 5.69 -6.93
CA GLU A 156 1.30 4.72 -7.41
C GLU A 156 0.81 3.26 -7.29
N GLN A 157 -0.06 2.97 -6.32
CA GLN A 157 -0.70 1.66 -6.18
C GLN A 157 -1.86 1.44 -7.16
N LEU A 158 -2.48 2.52 -7.66
CA LEU A 158 -3.52 2.42 -8.69
C LEU A 158 -2.92 1.98 -10.03
N ASP A 159 -1.81 2.60 -10.43
CA ASP A 159 -1.08 2.24 -11.65
C ASP A 159 0.41 2.64 -11.54
N PRO A 160 1.36 1.77 -11.93
CA PRO A 160 2.80 2.06 -11.86
C PRO A 160 3.24 3.24 -12.74
N ASP A 161 2.45 3.70 -13.71
CA ASP A 161 2.76 4.88 -14.51
C ASP A 161 2.41 6.19 -13.79
N LEU A 162 1.66 6.15 -12.68
CA LEU A 162 1.25 7.32 -11.89
C LEU A 162 2.32 7.76 -10.86
N VAL A 163 3.59 7.60 -11.21
CA VAL A 163 4.72 8.04 -10.36
C VAL A 163 4.80 9.55 -10.36
N ILE A 164 4.72 10.15 -9.17
CA ILE A 164 4.89 11.59 -8.98
C ILE A 164 6.39 11.89 -8.79
N PRO A 165 7.03 12.67 -9.66
CA PRO A 165 8.42 13.06 -9.48
C PRO A 165 8.63 13.84 -8.18
N GLU A 166 9.75 13.58 -7.49
CA GLU A 166 10.10 14.21 -6.21
C GLU A 166 9.99 15.75 -6.24
N PRO A 167 10.51 16.47 -7.26
CA PRO A 167 10.38 17.93 -7.29
C PRO A 167 8.93 18.44 -7.35
N LEU A 168 8.06 17.71 -8.05
CA LEU A 168 6.63 18.04 -8.11
C LEU A 168 5.93 17.72 -6.80
N PHE A 169 6.31 16.63 -6.14
CA PHE A 169 5.78 16.26 -4.84
C PHE A 169 6.17 17.26 -3.75
N VAL A 170 7.43 17.72 -3.72
CA VAL A 170 7.87 18.80 -2.83
C VAL A 170 7.12 20.09 -3.13
N ASN A 171 7.02 20.48 -4.40
CA ASN A 171 6.29 21.69 -4.80
C ASN A 171 4.83 21.63 -4.33
N ARG A 172 4.17 20.48 -4.48
CA ARG A 172 2.79 20.27 -4.03
C ARG A 172 2.64 20.50 -2.53
N PHE A 173 3.56 19.99 -1.72
CA PHE A 173 3.59 20.21 -0.27
C PHE A 173 3.74 21.69 0.07
N LEU A 174 4.76 22.34 -0.50
CA LEU A 174 5.02 23.77 -0.26
C LEU A 174 3.80 24.64 -0.61
N ARG A 175 3.10 24.33 -1.71
CA ARG A 175 1.89 25.08 -2.11
C ARG A 175 0.70 24.87 -1.16
N GLY A 176 0.62 23.75 -0.46
CA GLY A 176 -0.49 23.47 0.46
C GLY A 176 -0.25 23.85 1.91
N LEU A 177 0.93 24.40 2.26
CA LEU A 177 1.19 24.99 3.58
C LEU A 177 0.31 26.22 3.88
N GLY A 178 -0.17 26.90 2.84
CA GLY A 178 -1.06 28.05 2.98
C GLY A 178 -0.34 29.36 3.36
N PRO A 179 -1.11 30.43 3.60
CA PRO A 179 -0.59 31.80 3.67
C PRO A 179 0.32 32.07 4.87
N ASN A 180 0.16 31.33 5.97
CA ASN A 180 0.96 31.51 7.19
C ASN A 180 2.44 31.20 6.97
N PHE A 181 2.76 30.37 5.97
CA PHE A 181 4.13 29.97 5.64
C PHE A 181 4.77 30.83 4.54
N THR A 182 4.20 31.99 4.17
CA THR A 182 4.72 32.80 3.05
C THR A 182 6.18 33.24 3.25
N THR A 183 6.54 33.64 4.47
CA THR A 183 7.93 34.03 4.82
C THR A 183 8.87 32.84 4.72
N PHE A 184 8.48 31.70 5.30
CA PHE A 184 9.19 30.44 5.19
C PHE A 184 9.40 30.03 3.73
N LEU A 185 8.36 30.02 2.91
CA LEU A 185 8.42 29.63 1.50
C LEU A 185 9.44 30.47 0.72
N THR A 186 9.47 31.78 0.99
CA THR A 186 10.41 32.70 0.35
C THR A 186 11.85 32.35 0.74
N SER A 187 12.12 32.18 2.03
CA SER A 187 13.45 31.84 2.53
C SER A 187 13.89 30.45 2.06
N PHE A 188 13.00 29.45 2.15
CA PHE A 188 13.24 28.08 1.76
C PHE A 188 13.61 27.97 0.27
N CYS A 189 12.88 28.64 -0.62
CA CYS A 189 13.16 28.62 -2.06
C CYS A 189 14.42 29.41 -2.46
N GLN A 190 14.89 30.34 -1.62
CA GLN A 190 16.18 31.00 -1.84
C GLN A 190 17.36 30.12 -1.44
N MET A 191 17.18 29.30 -0.40
CA MET A 191 18.24 28.44 0.15
C MET A 191 18.31 27.06 -0.51
N ASN A 192 17.20 26.58 -1.06
CA ASN A 192 17.09 25.22 -1.59
C ASN A 192 16.65 25.22 -3.06
N SER A 193 17.22 24.31 -3.85
CA SER A 193 16.73 24.03 -5.20
C SER A 193 15.79 22.83 -5.19
N LEU A 194 14.59 22.98 -5.76
CA LEU A 194 13.67 21.85 -5.98
C LEU A 194 14.17 20.90 -7.07
N LEU A 195 14.89 21.44 -8.05
CA LEU A 195 15.38 20.69 -9.19
C LEU A 195 16.84 20.27 -8.98
N PRO A 196 17.20 19.03 -9.32
CA PRO A 196 18.60 18.62 -9.33
C PRO A 196 19.36 19.37 -10.43
N VAL A 197 20.59 19.78 -10.12
CA VAL A 197 21.52 20.34 -11.11
C VAL A 197 22.27 19.20 -11.78
N ARG A 198 22.39 19.26 -13.11
CA ARG A 198 23.06 18.24 -13.92
C ARG A 198 24.23 18.84 -14.67
N ASN A 199 25.28 18.05 -14.87
CA ASN A 199 26.37 18.41 -15.78
C ASN A 199 25.97 18.19 -17.25
N ALA A 200 26.87 18.52 -18.18
CA ALA A 200 26.66 18.36 -19.62
C ALA A 200 26.39 16.90 -20.06
N ALA A 201 26.78 15.90 -19.26
CA ALA A 201 26.51 14.49 -19.51
C ALA A 201 25.17 14.02 -18.90
N GLY A 202 24.37 14.92 -18.32
CA GLY A 202 23.10 14.60 -17.68
C GLY A 202 23.20 13.98 -16.29
N ILE A 203 24.41 13.88 -15.73
CA ILE A 203 24.65 13.33 -14.39
C ILE A 203 24.33 14.40 -13.35
N ILE A 204 23.62 14.02 -12.29
CA ILE A 204 23.29 14.91 -11.18
C ILE A 204 24.56 15.29 -10.44
N THR A 205 24.84 16.59 -10.33
CA THR A 205 25.98 17.15 -9.59
C THR A 205 25.55 17.77 -8.26
N THR A 206 24.26 18.11 -8.13
CA THR A 206 23.67 18.64 -6.91
C THR A 206 22.25 18.14 -6.85
N GLU A 207 21.93 17.41 -5.78
CA GLU A 207 20.58 16.88 -5.58
C GLU A 207 19.58 18.02 -5.37
N GLY A 208 18.35 17.80 -5.84
CA GLY A 208 17.23 18.63 -5.44
C GLY A 208 16.86 18.35 -3.99
N VAL A 209 16.15 19.28 -3.35
CA VAL A 209 15.63 19.07 -2.01
C VAL A 209 14.63 17.91 -2.02
N THR A 210 14.66 17.11 -0.96
CA THR A 210 13.74 15.98 -0.78
C THR A 210 12.48 16.42 -0.03
N PHE A 211 11.42 15.63 -0.14
CA PHE A 211 10.20 15.83 0.64
C PHE A 211 10.48 15.89 2.14
N ASP A 212 11.26 14.95 2.68
CA ASP A 212 11.56 14.92 4.11
C ASP A 212 12.30 16.17 4.58
N THR A 213 13.24 16.69 3.78
CA THR A 213 13.95 17.95 4.10
C THR A 213 13.00 19.13 4.13
N ALA A 214 12.06 19.20 3.18
CA ALA A 214 11.04 20.25 3.13
C ALA A 214 10.09 20.17 4.34
N VAL A 215 9.65 18.96 4.71
CA VAL A 215 8.79 18.73 5.89
C VAL A 215 9.50 19.14 7.16
N MET A 216 10.73 18.67 7.40
CA MET A 216 11.49 19.02 8.60
C MET A 216 11.71 20.53 8.72
N SER A 217 11.94 21.22 7.61
CA SER A 217 12.13 22.67 7.60
C SER A 217 10.83 23.42 7.93
N ALA A 218 9.69 22.93 7.42
CA ALA A 218 8.38 23.51 7.72
C ALA A 218 7.92 23.21 9.16
N GLU A 219 8.18 22.02 9.70
CA GLU A 219 7.91 21.70 11.11
C GLU A 219 8.74 22.59 12.06
N ALA A 220 9.99 22.87 11.70
CA ALA A 220 10.83 23.79 12.47
C ALA A 220 10.32 25.24 12.44
N ASP A 221 9.71 25.67 11.33
CA ASP A 221 9.07 26.99 11.21
C ASP A 221 7.76 27.06 12.00
N GLU A 222 6.94 25.99 11.97
CA GLU A 222 5.70 25.88 12.75
C GLU A 222 5.94 25.98 14.27
N ALA A 223 7.09 25.53 14.73
CA ALA A 223 7.46 25.54 16.15
C ALA A 223 8.04 26.88 16.66
N ASN A 224 8.29 27.85 15.77
CA ASN A 224 8.85 29.18 16.10
C ASN A 224 7.76 30.23 16.38
#